data_AF-A0A967FIS6-F1
#
_entry.id   AF-A0A967FIS6-F1
#
_cell.length_a   1.000
_cell.length_b   1.000
_cell.length_c   1.000
_cell.angle_alpha   90.00
_cell.angle_beta   90.00
_cell.angle_gamma   90.00
#
_symmetry.space_group_name_H-M   'P 1'
#
loop_
_entity.id
_entity.type
_entity.pdbx_description
1 polymer ?
#
loop_
_entity_poly.entity_id
_entity_poly.type
_entity_poly.pdbx_seq_one_letter_code
_entity_poly.pdbx_strand_id
1 'polypeptide(L)' 'ECAILVKALRKLSVSELATLMGMSEKLAVLNVERYRNWQTRPGPSNSKQALLAFKGDVFDAMDVESYTMKAFNYAQ' A
#
# COMPACT_ATOMS: atom_id res chain seq x y z
N GLU A 1 -15.38 1.53 2.78
CA GLU A 1 -14.83 0.52 3.71
C GLU A 1 -13.39 0.82 4.16
N CYS A 2 -12.44 1.12 3.26
CA CYS A 2 -11.04 1.43 3.64
C CYS A 2 -10.87 2.50 4.73
N ALA A 3 -11.69 3.57 4.70
CA ALA A 3 -11.65 4.62 5.72
C ALA A 3 -11.96 4.09 7.14
N ILE A 4 -12.79 3.04 7.28
CA ILE A 4 -13.10 2.41 8.56
C ILE A 4 -11.86 1.70 9.09
N LEU A 5 -11.18 0.92 8.24
CA LEU A 5 -9.97 0.21 8.60
C LEU A 5 -8.84 1.16 8.97
N VAL A 6 -8.58 2.18 8.16
CA VAL A 6 -7.53 3.18 8.45
C VAL A 6 -7.83 3.93 9.75
N LYS A 7 -9.11 4.24 10.04
CA LYS A 7 -9.50 4.86 11.32
C LYS A 7 -9.24 3.95 12.52
N ALA A 8 -9.39 2.64 12.37
CA ALA A 8 -9.04 1.69 13.43
C ALA A 8 -7.51 1.61 13.62
N LEU A 9 -6.75 1.47 12.52
CA LEU A 9 -5.29 1.35 12.57
C LEU A 9 -4.59 2.60 13.11
N ARG A 10 -5.16 3.80 12.90
CA ARG A 10 -4.63 5.06 13.47
C ARG A 10 -4.64 5.12 15.00
N LYS A 11 -5.43 4.28 15.66
CA LYS A 11 -5.52 4.25 17.13
C LYS A 11 -4.44 3.38 17.77
N LEU A 12 -3.78 2.52 16.98
CA LEU A 12 -2.75 1.62 17.48
C LEU A 12 -1.43 2.37 17.69
N SER A 13 -0.74 2.03 18.76
CA SER A 13 0.66 2.37 18.97
C SER A 13 1.57 1.58 18.03
N VAL A 14 2.84 1.99 17.94
CA VAL A 14 3.85 1.31 17.11
C VAL A 14 4.03 -0.14 17.54
N SER A 15 4.10 -0.41 18.85
CA SER A 15 4.30 -1.77 19.38
C SER A 15 3.10 -2.67 19.14
N GLU A 16 1.87 -2.15 19.30
CA GLU A 16 0.64 -2.88 18.98
C GLU A 16 0.58 -3.23 17.49
N LEU A 17 0.93 -2.28 16.60
CA LEU A 17 0.92 -2.52 15.16
C LEU A 17 2.01 -3.53 14.74
N ALA A 18 3.21 -3.42 15.31
CA ALA A 18 4.32 -4.35 15.07
C ALA A 18 3.93 -5.78 15.45
N THR A 19 3.32 -5.95 16.63
CA THR A 19 2.87 -7.24 17.15
C THR A 19 1.74 -7.81 16.28
N LEU A 20 0.72 -7.00 15.98
CA LEU A 20 -0.43 -7.42 15.17
C LEU A 20 -0.03 -7.92 13.78
N MET A 21 0.95 -7.27 13.16
CA MET A 21 1.37 -7.56 11.79
C MET A 21 2.64 -8.41 11.69
N GLY A 22 3.21 -8.84 12.82
CA GLY A 22 4.44 -9.63 12.86
C GLY A 22 5.62 -8.95 12.17
N MET A 23 5.76 -7.63 12.32
CA MET A 23 6.78 -6.84 11.64
C MET A 23 7.76 -6.15 12.59
N SER A 24 8.91 -5.72 12.04
CA SER A 24 9.90 -4.97 12.81
C SER A 24 9.35 -3.61 13.26
N GLU A 25 9.87 -3.10 14.38
CA GLU A 25 9.47 -1.80 14.93
C GLU A 25 9.68 -0.66 13.92
N LYS A 26 10.80 -0.66 13.20
CA LYS A 26 11.08 0.32 12.14
C LYS A 26 10.00 0.33 11.06
N LEU A 27 9.53 -0.86 10.63
CA LEU A 27 8.47 -0.96 9.63
C LEU A 27 7.11 -0.55 10.21
N ALA A 28 6.86 -0.84 11.48
CA ALA A 28 5.65 -0.40 12.17
C ALA A 28 5.58 1.13 12.31
N VAL A 29 6.68 1.81 12.66
CA VAL A 29 6.76 3.28 12.70
C VAL A 29 6.35 3.86 11.34
N LEU A 30 6.95 3.35 10.26
CA LEU A 30 6.63 3.78 8.91
C LEU A 30 5.15 3.58 8.56
N ASN A 31 4.55 2.46 8.94
CA ASN A 31 3.14 2.19 8.65
C ASN A 31 2.18 3.04 9.50
N VAL A 32 2.52 3.34 10.77
CA VAL A 32 1.76 4.30 11.57
C VAL A 32 1.72 5.67 10.89
N GLU A 33 2.86 6.16 10.39
CA GLU A 33 2.92 7.42 9.64
C GLU A 33 2.11 7.36 8.34
N ARG A 34 2.20 6.27 7.58
CA ARG A 34 1.39 6.05 6.38
C ARG A 34 -0.11 6.11 6.67
N TYR A 35 -0.57 5.45 7.74
CA TYR A 35 -1.98 5.50 8.12
C TYR A 35 -2.40 6.91 8.53
N ARG A 36 -1.56 7.67 9.25
CA ARG A 36 -1.83 9.08 9.57
C ARG A 36 -1.93 9.96 8.33
N ASN A 37 -1.04 9.76 7.35
CA ASN A 37 -0.99 10.54 6.11
C ASN A 37 -2.01 10.10 5.05
N TRP A 38 -2.64 8.94 5.20
CA TRP A 38 -3.61 8.42 4.25
C TRP A 38 -4.84 9.33 4.08
N GLN A 39 -5.34 9.42 2.85
CA GLN A 39 -6.48 10.26 2.48
C GLN A 39 -7.49 9.46 1.65
N THR A 40 -8.78 9.73 1.83
CA THR A 40 -9.87 9.01 1.14
C THR A 40 -9.90 9.24 -0.37
N ARG A 41 -9.45 10.42 -0.83
CA ARG A 41 -9.36 10.77 -2.25
C ARG A 41 -7.93 11.18 -2.57
N PRO A 42 -7.03 10.21 -2.83
CA PRO A 42 -5.68 10.54 -3.24
C PRO A 42 -5.67 11.11 -4.67
N GLY A 43 -4.63 11.87 -5.00
CA GLY A 43 -4.31 12.34 -6.33
C GLY A 43 -3.05 11.67 -6.89
N PRO A 44 -2.63 12.00 -8.12
CA PRO A 44 -1.47 11.39 -8.76
C PRO A 44 -0.14 11.60 -8.03
N SER A 45 -0.02 12.64 -7.19
CA SER A 45 1.18 12.95 -6.43
C SER A 45 1.35 12.13 -5.16
N ASN A 46 0.28 11.53 -4.64
CA ASN A 46 0.28 10.77 -3.37
C ASN A 46 -0.31 9.37 -3.51
N SER A 47 -0.46 8.89 -4.76
CA SER A 47 -0.85 7.52 -5.07
C SER A 47 -0.18 7.04 -6.35
N LYS A 48 -0.18 5.72 -6.53
CA LYS A 48 0.33 5.04 -7.71
C LYS A 48 -0.65 3.93 -8.08
N GLN A 49 -0.79 3.63 -9.36
CA GLN A 49 -1.61 2.52 -9.85
C GLN A 49 -1.15 1.22 -9.16
N ALA A 50 -2.09 0.40 -8.68
CA ALA A 50 -1.79 -0.77 -7.86
C ALA A 50 -0.79 -1.72 -8.55
N LEU A 51 -1.01 -2.02 -9.83
CA LEU A 51 -0.15 -2.89 -10.64
C LEU A 51 1.30 -2.39 -10.73
N LEU A 52 1.52 -1.07 -10.62
CA LEU A 52 2.85 -0.46 -10.65
C LEU A 52 3.43 -0.18 -9.25
N ALA A 53 2.62 -0.28 -8.20
CA ALA A 53 2.99 0.05 -6.83
C ALA A 53 3.49 -1.17 -6.05
N PHE A 54 2.92 -2.34 -6.31
CA PHE A 54 3.38 -3.58 -5.71
C PHE A 54 4.65 -4.09 -6.38
N LYS A 55 5.54 -4.65 -5.57
CA LYS A 55 6.80 -5.26 -5.97
C LYS A 55 6.97 -6.57 -5.20
N GLY A 56 7.54 -7.58 -5.84
CA GLY A 56 7.67 -8.94 -5.31
C GLY A 56 7.54 -9.96 -6.43
N ASP A 57 7.94 -11.20 -6.17
CA ASP A 57 8.20 -12.22 -7.19
C ASP A 57 7.10 -12.37 -8.25
N VAL A 58 5.83 -12.31 -7.85
CA VAL A 58 4.69 -12.37 -8.79
C VAL A 58 4.67 -11.16 -9.72
N PHE A 59 4.80 -9.94 -9.17
CA PHE A 59 4.77 -8.70 -9.94
C PHE A 59 6.03 -8.52 -10.80
N ASP A 60 7.17 -9.03 -10.33
CA ASP A 60 8.42 -9.01 -11.09
C ASP A 60 8.35 -10.01 -12.25
N ALA A 61 7.77 -11.20 -12.05
CA ALA A 61 7.55 -12.18 -13.12
C ALA A 61 6.51 -11.75 -14.16
N MET A 62 5.57 -10.86 -13.79
CA MET A 62 4.63 -10.26 -14.75
C MET A 62 5.31 -9.29 -15.72
N ASP A 63 6.51 -8.80 -15.41
CA ASP A 63 7.25 -7.82 -16.22
C ASP A 63 6.35 -6.65 -16.68
N VAL A 64 5.66 -6.05 -15.71
CA VAL A 64 4.68 -4.98 -15.96
C VAL A 64 5.30 -3.78 -16.70
N GLU A 65 6.62 -3.62 -16.62
CA GLU A 65 7.35 -2.55 -17.30
C GLU A 65 7.35 -2.72 -18.83
N SER A 66 7.15 -3.93 -19.35
CA SER A 66 7.03 -4.21 -20.79
C SER A 66 5.59 -4.20 -21.32
N TYR A 67 4.60 -3.91 -20.47
CA TYR A 67 3.19 -3.90 -20.87
C TYR A 67 2.89 -2.81 -21.91
N THR A 68 2.19 -3.20 -22.96
CA THR A 68 1.57 -2.25 -23.90
C THR A 68 0.28 -1.67 -23.34
N MET A 69 -0.22 -0.59 -23.92
CA MET A 69 -1.54 -0.05 -23.55
C MET A 69 -2.67 -1.08 -23.65
N LYS A 70 -2.60 -2.03 -24.60
CA LYS A 70 -3.58 -3.12 -24.70
C LYS A 70 -3.50 -4.07 -23.51
N ALA A 71 -2.29 -4.40 -23.04
CA ALA A 71 -2.08 -5.25 -21.88
C ALA A 71 -2.58 -4.56 -20.59
N PHE A 72 -2.31 -3.25 -20.43
CA PHE A 72 -2.86 -2.48 -19.32
C PHE A 72 -4.39 -2.42 -19.35
N ASN A 73 -5.01 -2.22 -20.52
CA ASN A 73 -6.47 -2.21 -20.65
C ASN A 73 -7.10 -3.57 -20.34
N TYR A 74 -6.41 -4.67 -20.66
CA TYR A 74 -6.86 -6.02 -20.32
C TYR A 74 -6.77 -6.31 -18.82
N ALA A 75 -5.79 -5.72 -18.13
CA ALA A 75 -5.52 -5.96 -16.70
C ALA A 75 -6.35 -5.08 -15.74
N GLN A 76 -7.13 -4.13 -16.26
CA GLN A 76 -7.93 -3.16 -15.50
C GLN A 76 -9.34 -3.68 -15.23
#